data_AF-A0AAD5SGX9-F1
#
_entry.id   AF-A0AAD5SGX9-F1
#
_cell.length_a   1.000
_cell.length_b   1.000
_cell.length_c   1.000
_cell.angle_alpha   90.00
_cell.angle_beta   90.00
_cell.angle_gamma   90.00
#
_symmetry.space_group_name_H-M   'P 1'
#
loop_
_entity.id
_entity.type
_entity.pdbx_description
1 polymer ?
#
loop_
_entity_poly.entity_id
_entity_poly.type
_entity_poly.pdbx_seq_one_letter_code
_entity_poly.pdbx_strand_id
1 'polypeptide(L)'
;MSRDPKAQTREVENMVEKWIQQTFTLSSPNIQINGLPYSEVFAQKTEYEPKDEQLQSRVEDLTNQVDEMLADVSGLRKEIPARVSKLAEETVRRETMGIEGLEWGGRDGMEGGVGKGKLSLVNFETIHTQYQSILESPQSLQKDLTHSLSRLQRAQSAVTTLTESDAQMDVDDSPSSSLPPSGSTSPQHSSEQLDTVTPRRARSGLLQKLQDR
;
A
#
# COMPACT_ATOMS: atom_id res chain seq x y z
N MET A 1 -9.15 76.62 -7.65
CA MET A 1 -9.58 75.50 -8.51
C MET A 1 -9.24 74.20 -7.79
N SER A 2 -10.18 73.66 -7.02
CA SER A 2 -10.00 72.38 -6.32
C SER A 2 -10.26 71.26 -7.32
N ARG A 3 -9.24 70.45 -7.65
CA ARG A 3 -9.41 69.30 -8.53
C ARG A 3 -10.13 68.19 -7.77
N ASP A 4 -11.21 67.67 -8.36
CA ASP A 4 -11.95 66.57 -7.75
C ASP A 4 -11.06 65.32 -7.58
N PRO A 5 -11.00 64.71 -6.37
CA PRO A 5 -10.14 63.56 -6.11
C PRO A 5 -10.54 62.34 -6.96
N LYS A 6 -11.83 62.19 -7.26
CA LYS A 6 -12.35 61.13 -8.15
C LYS A 6 -11.93 61.30 -9.62
N ALA A 7 -11.62 62.52 -10.04
CA ALA A 7 -11.10 62.77 -11.38
C ALA A 7 -9.63 62.33 -11.48
N GLN A 8 -8.84 62.59 -10.44
CA GLN A 8 -7.44 62.17 -10.37
C GLN A 8 -7.31 60.64 -10.33
N THR A 9 -8.17 59.95 -9.57
CA THR A 9 -8.14 58.47 -9.54
C THR A 9 -8.43 57.87 -10.92
N ARG A 10 -9.40 58.43 -11.65
CA ARG A 10 -9.71 57.98 -13.02
C ARG A 10 -8.57 58.24 -14.02
N GLU A 11 -7.87 59.36 -13.89
CA GLU A 11 -6.70 59.64 -14.72
C GLU A 11 -5.57 58.64 -14.44
N VAL A 12 -5.34 58.33 -13.16
CA VAL A 12 -4.37 57.31 -12.76
C VAL A 12 -4.76 55.93 -13.26
N GLU A 13 -6.03 55.54 -13.12
CA GLU A 13 -6.55 54.26 -13.64
C GLU A 13 -6.32 54.13 -15.15
N ASN A 14 -6.64 55.17 -15.93
CA ASN A 14 -6.42 55.17 -17.38
C ASN A 14 -4.93 55.08 -17.74
N MET A 15 -4.06 55.74 -16.96
CA MET A 15 -2.62 55.68 -17.16
C MET A 15 -2.05 54.30 -16.83
N VAL A 16 -2.52 53.69 -15.74
CA VAL A 16 -2.14 52.33 -15.32
C VAL A 16 -2.61 51.31 -16.36
N GLU A 17 -3.85 51.40 -16.82
CA GLU A 17 -4.39 50.52 -17.87
C GLU A 17 -3.53 50.60 -19.14
N LYS A 18 -3.19 51.82 -19.58
CA LYS A 18 -2.31 52.02 -20.74
C LYS A 18 -0.91 51.44 -20.52
N TRP A 19 -0.34 51.63 -19.33
CA TRP A 19 0.97 51.08 -18.99
C TRP A 19 0.97 49.55 -18.95
N ILE A 20 -0.08 48.93 -18.40
CA ILE A 20 -0.28 47.48 -18.39
C ILE A 20 -0.33 46.96 -19.83
N GLN A 21 -1.19 47.55 -20.67
CA GLN A 21 -1.32 47.15 -22.07
C GLN A 21 0.00 47.27 -22.84
N GLN A 22 0.75 48.36 -22.65
CA GLN A 22 2.06 48.54 -23.28
C GLN A 22 3.08 47.51 -22.81
N THR A 23 3.13 47.25 -21.50
CA THR A 23 4.08 46.29 -20.92
C THR A 23 3.82 44.89 -21.45
N PHE A 24 2.55 44.43 -21.41
CA PHE A 24 2.18 43.12 -21.93
C PHE A 24 2.36 43.00 -23.45
N THR A 25 2.12 44.07 -24.22
CA THR A 25 2.36 44.06 -25.67
C THR A 25 3.84 43.87 -25.98
N LEU A 26 4.73 44.54 -25.24
CA LEU A 26 6.18 44.43 -25.44
C LEU A 26 6.74 43.10 -24.93
N SER A 27 6.20 42.56 -23.85
CA SER A 27 6.65 41.29 -23.28
C SER A 27 6.02 40.06 -23.94
N SER A 28 4.87 40.20 -24.59
CA SER A 28 4.11 39.13 -25.28
C SER A 28 4.98 38.13 -26.07
N PRO A 29 5.90 38.54 -26.96
CA PRO A 29 6.71 37.59 -27.75
C PRO A 29 7.71 36.76 -26.93
N ASN A 30 8.03 37.19 -25.71
CA ASN A 30 8.97 36.51 -24.81
C ASN A 30 8.26 35.70 -23.72
N ILE A 31 6.92 35.72 -23.67
CA ILE A 31 6.13 34.98 -22.70
C ILE A 31 5.52 33.78 -23.40
N GLN A 32 5.79 32.60 -22.85
CA GLN A 32 5.14 31.36 -23.24
C GLN A 32 4.30 30.84 -22.07
N ILE A 33 3.06 30.46 -22.36
CA ILE A 33 2.14 29.85 -21.39
C ILE A 33 1.94 28.41 -21.87
N ASN A 34 2.31 27.42 -21.06
CA ASN A 34 2.19 26.00 -21.41
C ASN A 34 2.84 25.63 -22.76
N GLY A 35 3.91 26.32 -23.16
CA GLY A 35 4.61 26.10 -24.43
C GLY A 35 4.01 26.82 -25.65
N LEU A 36 2.91 27.57 -25.47
CA LEU A 36 2.30 28.38 -26.52
C LEU A 36 2.66 29.86 -26.35
N PRO A 37 2.89 30.63 -27.44
CA PRO A 37 3.17 32.06 -27.35
C PRO A 37 1.93 32.82 -26.84
N TYR A 38 2.15 33.84 -26.02
CA TYR A 38 1.09 34.64 -25.37
C TYR A 38 -0.02 35.10 -26.33
N SER A 39 0.32 35.50 -27.56
CA SER A 39 -0.65 35.94 -28.57
C SER A 39 -1.62 34.86 -29.03
N GLU A 40 -1.22 33.59 -29.01
CA GLU A 40 -2.05 32.47 -29.47
C GLU A 40 -2.95 31.93 -28.35
N VAL A 41 -2.52 32.07 -27.09
CA VAL A 41 -3.23 31.60 -25.91
C VAL A 41 -4.60 32.27 -25.76
N PHE A 42 -4.71 33.56 -26.08
CA PHE A 42 -5.99 34.28 -26.03
C PHE A 42 -6.79 34.20 -27.33
N ALA A 43 -6.16 33.79 -28.44
CA ALA A 43 -6.85 33.54 -29.70
C ALA A 43 -7.59 32.19 -29.66
N GLN A 44 -7.04 31.22 -28.93
CA GLN A 44 -7.68 29.95 -28.65
C GLN A 44 -8.61 30.11 -27.44
N LYS A 45 -9.92 30.01 -27.67
CA LYS A 45 -10.95 29.96 -26.61
C LYS A 45 -10.96 28.63 -25.84
N THR A 46 -9.80 27.97 -25.78
CA THR A 46 -9.66 26.66 -25.16
C THR A 46 -9.41 26.90 -23.68
N GLU A 47 -10.37 26.53 -22.85
CA GLU A 47 -10.19 26.52 -21.41
C GLU A 47 -9.08 25.52 -21.07
N TYR A 48 -7.95 26.02 -20.58
CA TYR A 48 -6.85 25.18 -20.13
C TYR A 48 -7.11 24.78 -18.69
N GLU A 49 -7.20 23.47 -18.44
CA GLU A 49 -7.21 22.97 -17.08
C GLU A 49 -5.87 23.34 -16.41
N PRO A 50 -5.90 23.88 -15.17
CA PRO A 50 -4.69 24.07 -14.39
C PRO A 50 -3.95 22.74 -14.24
N LYS A 51 -2.65 22.75 -14.54
CA LYS A 51 -1.84 21.55 -14.44
C LYS A 51 -1.69 21.16 -12.96
N ASP A 52 -2.24 20.01 -12.58
CA ASP A 52 -2.04 19.44 -11.24
C ASP A 52 -0.65 18.78 -11.15
N GLU A 53 0.27 19.46 -10.47
CA GLU A 53 1.64 18.96 -10.25
C GLU A 53 1.66 17.67 -9.41
N GLN A 54 0.71 17.49 -8.50
CA GLN A 54 0.62 16.27 -7.67
C GLN A 54 0.21 15.08 -8.52
N LEU A 55 -0.78 15.27 -9.40
CA LEU A 55 -1.20 14.24 -10.33
C LEU A 55 -0.08 13.89 -11.30
N GLN A 56 0.67 14.87 -11.80
CA GLN A 56 1.82 14.62 -12.66
C GLN A 56 2.88 13.77 -11.93
N SER A 57 3.29 14.16 -10.72
CA SER A 57 4.26 13.39 -9.92
C SER A 57 3.77 11.96 -9.70
N ARG A 58 2.49 11.79 -9.40
CA ARG A 58 1.91 10.46 -9.19
C ARG A 58 1.91 9.61 -10.45
N VAL A 59 1.63 10.21 -11.61
CA VAL A 59 1.70 9.51 -12.91
C VAL A 59 3.13 9.08 -13.17
N GLU A 60 4.11 9.95 -12.94
CA GLU A 60 5.54 9.64 -13.10
C GLU A 60 5.96 8.48 -12.19
N ASP A 61 5.58 8.51 -10.90
CA ASP A 61 5.85 7.43 -9.95
C ASP A 61 5.23 6.09 -10.39
N LEU A 62 3.96 6.12 -10.82
CA LEU A 62 3.26 4.95 -11.35
C LEU A 62 3.94 4.39 -12.60
N THR A 63 4.41 5.25 -13.51
CA THR A 63 5.13 4.79 -14.70
C THR A 63 6.45 4.12 -14.34
N ASN A 64 7.20 4.69 -13.40
CA ASN A 64 8.44 4.09 -12.91
C ASN A 64 8.18 2.71 -12.27
N GLN A 65 7.10 2.58 -11.49
CA GLN A 65 6.71 1.31 -10.87
C GLN A 65 6.31 0.27 -11.92
N VAL A 66 5.61 0.67 -12.98
CA VAL A 66 5.27 -0.23 -14.10
C VAL A 66 6.52 -0.72 -14.80
N ASP A 67 7.50 0.16 -15.05
CA ASP A 67 8.76 -0.19 -15.70
C ASP A 67 9.60 -1.14 -14.85
N GLU A 68 9.66 -0.92 -13.53
CA GLU A 68 10.33 -1.82 -12.57
C GLU A 68 9.67 -3.21 -12.58
N MET A 69 8.34 -3.28 -12.45
CA MET A 69 7.61 -4.54 -12.50
C MET A 69 7.78 -5.26 -13.84
N LEU A 70 7.87 -4.53 -14.95
CA LEU A 70 8.10 -5.11 -16.26
C LEU A 70 9.51 -5.73 -16.36
N ALA A 71 10.51 -5.03 -15.80
CA ALA A 71 11.88 -5.55 -15.71
C ALA A 71 11.91 -6.84 -14.86
N ASP A 72 11.26 -6.85 -13.70
CA ASP A 72 11.16 -8.03 -12.84
C ASP A 72 10.48 -9.21 -13.53
N VAL A 73 9.32 -9.00 -14.15
CA VAL A 73 8.61 -10.05 -14.89
C VAL A 73 9.47 -10.58 -16.04
N SER A 74 10.23 -9.72 -16.73
CA SER A 74 11.14 -10.15 -17.78
C SER A 74 12.29 -11.01 -17.23
N GLY A 75 12.84 -10.65 -16.08
CA GLY A 75 13.85 -11.40 -15.36
C GLY A 75 13.32 -12.77 -14.93
N LEU A 76 12.16 -12.80 -14.29
CA LEU A 76 11.48 -14.03 -13.86
C LEU A 76 11.17 -14.95 -15.04
N ARG A 77 10.68 -14.42 -16.17
CA ARG A 77 10.43 -15.19 -17.39
C ARG A 77 11.70 -15.81 -17.97
N LYS A 78 12.85 -15.19 -17.78
CA LYS A 78 14.14 -15.71 -18.24
C LYS A 78 14.74 -16.75 -17.28
N GLU A 79 14.65 -16.50 -15.97
CA GLU A 79 15.35 -17.30 -14.96
C GLU A 79 14.55 -18.51 -14.47
N ILE A 80 13.23 -18.36 -14.28
CA ILE A 80 12.39 -19.42 -13.72
C ILE A 80 12.40 -20.67 -14.59
N PRO A 81 12.21 -20.61 -15.92
CA PRO A 81 12.17 -21.83 -16.74
C PRO A 81 13.46 -22.64 -16.64
N ALA A 82 14.62 -21.98 -16.64
CA ALA A 82 15.92 -22.64 -16.51
C ALA A 82 16.15 -23.21 -15.10
N ARG A 83 15.62 -22.58 -14.05
CA ARG A 83 15.69 -23.11 -12.68
C ARG A 83 14.77 -24.32 -12.52
N VAL A 84 13.55 -24.24 -13.03
CA VAL A 84 12.57 -25.33 -12.99
C VAL A 84 13.05 -26.53 -13.80
N SER A 85 13.65 -26.32 -14.99
CA SER A 85 14.20 -27.42 -15.79
C SER A 85 15.31 -28.16 -15.05
N LYS A 86 16.24 -27.44 -14.40
CA LYS A 86 17.31 -28.06 -13.59
C LYS A 86 16.75 -28.86 -12.42
N LEU A 87 15.79 -28.32 -11.69
CA LEU A 87 15.15 -29.04 -10.59
C LEU A 87 14.41 -30.29 -11.09
N ALA A 88 13.71 -30.17 -12.22
CA ALA A 88 13.03 -31.29 -12.86
C ALA A 88 14.03 -32.38 -13.31
N GLU A 89 15.13 -31.99 -13.96
CA GLU A 89 16.23 -32.88 -14.35
C GLU A 89 16.82 -33.59 -13.13
N GLU A 90 17.07 -32.88 -12.02
CA GLU A 90 17.57 -33.48 -10.79
C GLU A 90 16.58 -34.47 -10.16
N THR A 91 15.28 -34.15 -10.15
CA THR A 91 14.25 -35.07 -9.66
C THR A 91 14.17 -36.33 -10.51
N VAL A 92 14.14 -36.17 -11.84
CA VAL A 92 14.12 -37.29 -12.79
C VAL A 92 15.41 -38.10 -12.66
N ARG A 93 16.57 -37.48 -12.51
CA ARG A 93 17.85 -38.18 -12.30
C ARG A 93 17.86 -38.99 -11.00
N ARG A 94 17.29 -38.45 -9.92
CA ARG A 94 17.19 -39.16 -8.63
C ARG A 94 16.26 -40.37 -8.73
N GLU A 95 15.12 -40.19 -9.38
CA GLU A 95 14.15 -41.27 -9.59
C GLU A 95 14.71 -42.34 -10.53
N THR A 96 15.32 -41.94 -11.64
CA THR A 96 15.96 -42.88 -12.58
C THR A 96 17.11 -43.64 -11.93
N MET A 97 17.97 -43.03 -11.10
CA MET A 97 18.97 -43.78 -10.32
C MET A 97 18.33 -44.75 -9.31
N GLY A 98 17.19 -44.37 -8.72
CA GLY A 98 16.40 -45.28 -7.88
C GLY A 98 15.79 -46.45 -8.67
N ILE A 99 15.49 -46.25 -9.95
CA ILE A 99 14.93 -47.25 -10.86
C ILE A 99 16.04 -48.09 -11.52
N GLU A 100 17.21 -47.54 -11.84
CA GLU A 100 18.36 -48.27 -12.40
C GLU A 100 18.97 -49.26 -11.39
N GLY A 101 18.83 -48.98 -10.09
CA GLY A 101 19.10 -49.96 -9.02
C GLY A 101 18.04 -51.07 -8.90
N LEU A 102 16.87 -50.90 -9.53
CA LEU A 102 15.94 -51.97 -9.88
C LEU A 102 16.20 -52.37 -11.33
N GLU A 103 17.35 -53.01 -11.56
CA GLU A 103 17.63 -53.74 -12.78
C GLU A 103 16.37 -54.59 -13.09
N TRP A 104 15.65 -54.24 -14.16
CA TRP A 104 14.56 -55.04 -14.67
C TRP A 104 15.18 -56.35 -15.12
N GLY A 105 15.18 -57.33 -14.20
CA GLY A 105 15.68 -58.68 -14.44
C GLY A 105 15.16 -59.15 -15.79
N GLY A 106 16.10 -59.30 -16.72
CA GLY A 106 15.84 -59.71 -18.08
C GLY A 106 14.89 -60.89 -18.07
N ARG A 107 13.76 -60.72 -18.74
CA ARG A 107 12.81 -61.78 -19.02
C ARG A 107 13.42 -62.69 -20.08
N ASP A 108 14.43 -63.45 -19.70
CA ASP A 108 14.91 -64.60 -20.45
C ASP A 108 15.23 -65.74 -19.49
N GLY A 109 14.30 -66.70 -19.44
CA GLY A 109 14.53 -68.09 -19.09
C GLY A 109 15.06 -68.40 -17.69
N MET A 110 14.17 -68.69 -16.74
CA MET A 110 14.29 -69.90 -15.91
C MET A 110 13.00 -70.14 -15.13
N GLU A 111 12.48 -71.36 -15.24
CA GLU A 111 11.49 -71.91 -14.32
C GLU A 111 11.95 -71.80 -12.86
N GLY A 112 10.98 -71.63 -11.95
CA GLY A 112 11.14 -72.01 -10.54
C GLY A 112 11.71 -70.94 -9.63
N GLY A 113 10.82 -70.21 -8.96
CA GLY A 113 11.20 -69.40 -7.81
C GLY A 113 10.12 -68.41 -7.43
N VAL A 114 9.24 -68.80 -6.50
CA VAL A 114 8.35 -67.88 -5.79
C VAL A 114 9.21 -67.04 -4.85
N GLY A 115 9.92 -66.06 -5.42
CA GLY A 115 10.54 -64.97 -4.70
C GLY A 115 9.43 -64.07 -4.21
N LYS A 116 9.08 -64.19 -2.92
CA LYS A 116 8.38 -63.13 -2.19
C LYS A 116 9.27 -61.90 -2.23
N GLY A 117 9.15 -61.11 -3.29
CA GLY A 117 9.57 -59.72 -3.31
C GLY A 117 8.84 -59.06 -2.14
N LYS A 118 9.57 -58.87 -1.04
CA LYS A 118 9.11 -58.11 0.11
C LYS A 118 9.02 -56.68 -0.39
N LEU A 119 7.89 -56.35 -1.02
CA LEU A 119 7.39 -54.99 -1.09
C LEU A 119 7.59 -54.45 0.32
N SER A 120 8.55 -53.54 0.47
CA SER A 120 8.66 -52.73 1.67
C SER A 120 7.26 -52.16 1.85
N LEU A 121 6.53 -52.72 2.82
CA LEU A 121 5.30 -52.13 3.31
C LEU A 121 5.72 -50.72 3.69
N VAL A 122 5.41 -49.76 2.81
CA VAL A 122 5.54 -48.35 3.13
C VAL A 122 4.90 -48.21 4.49
N ASN A 123 5.67 -47.79 5.48
CA ASN A 123 5.26 -47.82 6.88
C ASN A 123 3.91 -47.09 6.98
N PHE A 124 2.82 -47.86 7.13
CA PHE A 124 1.45 -47.35 7.14
C PHE A 124 1.29 -46.25 8.20
N GLU A 125 2.03 -46.39 9.29
CA GLU A 125 2.10 -45.42 10.38
C GLU A 125 2.71 -44.08 9.97
N THR A 126 3.72 -44.08 9.10
CA THR A 126 4.30 -42.85 8.55
C THR A 126 3.33 -42.16 7.58
N ILE A 127 2.62 -42.93 6.74
CA ILE A 127 1.58 -42.37 5.86
C ILE A 127 0.43 -41.80 6.70
N HIS A 128 -0.02 -42.53 7.71
CA HIS A 128 -1.12 -42.11 8.57
C HIS A 128 -0.77 -40.84 9.36
N THR A 129 0.44 -40.74 9.91
CA THR A 129 0.91 -39.53 10.60
C THR A 129 1.03 -38.33 9.66
N GLN A 130 1.56 -38.53 8.45
CA GLN A 130 1.59 -37.48 7.42
C GLN A 130 0.18 -37.03 7.03
N TYR A 131 -0.73 -37.98 6.80
CA TYR A 131 -2.12 -37.69 6.48
C TYR A 131 -2.82 -36.90 7.60
N GLN A 132 -2.62 -37.28 8.86
CA GLN A 132 -3.17 -36.54 10.01
C GLN A 132 -2.60 -35.11 10.07
N SER A 133 -1.29 -34.93 9.89
CA SER A 133 -0.69 -33.58 9.87
C SER A 133 -1.23 -32.70 8.74
N ILE A 134 -1.53 -33.29 7.57
CA ILE A 134 -2.13 -32.60 6.43
C ILE A 134 -3.58 -32.19 6.75
N LEU A 135 -4.33 -32.95 7.55
CA LEU A 135 -5.68 -32.59 7.99
C LEU A 135 -5.68 -31.52 9.10
N GLU A 136 -4.66 -31.49 9.94
CA GLU A 136 -4.51 -30.48 11.01
C GLU A 136 -4.12 -29.10 10.45
N SER A 137 -3.32 -29.05 9.38
CA SER A 137 -2.91 -27.81 8.71
C SER A 137 -4.09 -26.90 8.28
N PRO A 138 -5.11 -27.36 7.55
CA PRO A 138 -6.24 -26.51 7.16
C PRO A 138 -7.11 -26.12 8.36
N GLN A 139 -7.21 -26.97 9.40
CA GLN A 139 -7.95 -26.63 10.61
C GLN A 139 -7.27 -25.52 11.42
N SER A 140 -5.93 -25.57 11.54
CA SER A 140 -5.16 -24.48 12.15
C SER A 140 -5.25 -23.20 11.32
N LEU A 141 -5.15 -23.30 9.99
CA LEU A 141 -5.34 -22.17 9.09
C LEU A 141 -6.75 -21.54 9.22
N GLN A 142 -7.80 -22.35 9.35
CA GLN A 142 -9.17 -21.85 9.57
C GLN A 142 -9.27 -21.06 10.88
N LYS A 143 -8.64 -21.54 11.96
CA LYS A 143 -8.56 -20.79 13.24
C LYS A 143 -7.81 -19.48 13.06
N ASP A 144 -6.66 -19.50 12.38
CA ASP A 144 -5.86 -18.30 12.13
C ASP A 144 -6.59 -17.29 11.23
N LEU A 145 -7.35 -17.76 10.25
CA LEU A 145 -8.22 -16.93 9.42
C LEU A 145 -9.34 -16.28 10.25
N THR A 146 -10.00 -17.02 11.14
CA THR A 146 -11.01 -16.41 12.02
C THR A 146 -10.42 -15.39 12.99
N HIS A 147 -9.24 -15.67 13.56
CA HIS A 147 -8.54 -14.71 14.41
C HIS A 147 -8.09 -13.46 13.65
N SER A 148 -7.52 -13.61 12.46
CA SER A 148 -7.10 -12.48 11.62
C SER A 148 -8.29 -11.66 11.12
N LEU A 149 -9.40 -12.30 10.75
CA LEU A 149 -10.66 -11.61 10.42
C LEU A 149 -11.16 -10.79 11.60
N SER A 150 -11.21 -11.36 12.81
CA SER A 150 -11.64 -10.61 14.01
C SER A 150 -10.73 -9.42 14.32
N ARG A 151 -9.41 -9.56 14.10
CA ARG A 151 -8.44 -8.47 14.23
C ARG A 151 -8.66 -7.39 13.16
N LEU A 152 -8.92 -7.79 11.93
CA LEU A 152 -9.18 -6.88 10.82
C LEU A 152 -10.50 -6.13 11.02
N GLN A 153 -11.56 -6.80 11.45
CA GLN A 153 -12.83 -6.15 11.81
C GLN A 153 -12.65 -5.15 12.94
N ARG A 154 -11.86 -5.48 13.97
CA ARG A 154 -11.52 -4.53 15.04
C ARG A 154 -10.71 -3.34 14.53
N ALA A 155 -9.69 -3.59 13.71
CA ALA A 155 -8.89 -2.52 13.09
C ALA A 155 -9.75 -1.63 12.18
N GLN A 156 -10.63 -2.23 11.37
CA GLN A 156 -11.57 -1.51 10.53
C GLN A 156 -12.51 -0.66 11.38
N SER A 157 -13.09 -1.21 12.46
CA SER A 157 -13.94 -0.43 13.37
C SER A 157 -13.19 0.71 14.06
N ALA A 158 -11.91 0.51 14.37
CA ALA A 158 -11.05 1.57 14.92
C ALA A 158 -10.76 2.66 13.87
N VAL A 159 -10.55 2.27 12.61
CA VAL A 159 -10.38 3.22 11.51
C VAL A 159 -11.66 4.00 11.25
N THR A 160 -12.83 3.33 11.20
CA THR A 160 -14.11 4.02 10.98
C THR A 160 -14.43 5.00 12.11
N THR A 161 -14.19 4.61 13.36
CA THR A 161 -14.37 5.51 14.51
C THR A 161 -13.39 6.68 14.51
N LEU A 162 -12.15 6.49 14.05
CA LEU A 162 -11.20 7.59 13.87
C LEU A 162 -11.64 8.54 12.75
N THR A 163 -12.08 8.01 11.60
CA THR A 163 -12.58 8.82 10.49
C THR A 163 -13.87 9.55 10.83
N GLU A 164 -14.76 8.95 11.64
CA GLU A 164 -15.96 9.61 12.17
C GLU A 164 -15.59 10.66 13.22
N SER A 165 -14.59 10.40 14.08
CA SER A 165 -14.12 11.39 15.06
C SER A 165 -13.41 12.59 14.42
N ASP A 166 -12.70 12.38 13.31
CA ASP A 166 -12.09 13.46 12.52
C ASP A 166 -13.16 14.23 11.71
N ALA A 167 -14.23 13.56 11.27
CA ALA A 167 -15.37 14.21 10.63
C ALA A 167 -16.28 14.98 11.61
N GLN A 168 -16.20 14.70 12.92
CA GLN A 168 -17.06 15.28 13.95
C GLN A 168 -16.34 16.34 14.83
N MET A 169 -15.19 16.84 14.39
CA MET A 169 -14.50 17.98 15.00
C MET A 169 -14.74 19.33 14.30
N ASP A 170 -15.65 19.40 13.32
CA ASP A 170 -15.95 20.64 12.56
C ASP A 170 -17.44 21.05 12.49
N VAL A 171 -18.32 20.57 13.38
CA VAL A 171 -19.71 21.10 13.47
C VAL A 171 -20.24 21.16 14.91
N ASP A 172 -20.29 22.41 15.41
CA ASP A 172 -21.24 23.05 16.31
C ASP A 172 -21.49 22.66 17.79
N ASP A 173 -21.72 23.76 18.49
CA ASP A 173 -21.99 24.09 19.89
C ASP A 173 -23.44 23.75 20.31
N SER A 174 -23.64 22.92 21.36
CA SER A 174 -24.69 23.03 22.41
C SER A 174 -25.06 21.69 23.10
N PRO A 175 -25.55 21.70 24.37
CA PRO A 175 -25.60 20.51 25.24
C PRO A 175 -27.02 19.92 25.37
N SER A 176 -27.15 18.58 25.40
CA SER A 176 -28.28 17.93 26.08
C SER A 176 -28.02 16.46 26.46
N SER A 177 -28.62 16.09 27.60
CA SER A 177 -28.61 14.83 28.34
C SER A 177 -28.79 13.54 27.49
N SER A 178 -28.23 12.38 27.85
CA SER A 178 -28.73 11.53 28.94
C SER A 178 -27.92 10.22 29.08
N LEU A 179 -27.71 9.80 30.33
CA LEU A 179 -27.17 8.50 30.80
C LEU A 179 -28.28 7.41 30.81
N PRO A 180 -28.04 6.15 31.26
CA PRO A 180 -27.08 5.08 30.85
C PRO A 180 -27.88 3.73 30.65
N PRO A 181 -27.37 2.46 30.68
CA PRO A 181 -26.67 1.82 31.83
C PRO A 181 -25.58 0.74 31.47
N SER A 182 -24.54 0.60 32.30
CA SER A 182 -24.26 -0.54 33.22
C SER A 182 -23.40 -1.71 32.71
N GLY A 183 -22.36 -2.05 33.50
CA GLY A 183 -21.65 -3.36 33.55
C GLY A 183 -20.14 -3.22 33.32
N SER A 184 -19.31 -2.92 34.34
CA SER A 184 -18.54 -3.89 35.18
C SER A 184 -17.86 -5.00 34.35
N THR A 185 -16.55 -5.21 34.32
CA THR A 185 -15.59 -5.35 35.42
C THR A 185 -14.15 -5.31 34.89
N SER A 186 -13.22 -4.74 35.66
CA SER A 186 -11.75 -4.88 35.52
C SER A 186 -11.30 -6.36 35.71
N PRO A 187 -10.05 -6.76 35.39
CA PRO A 187 -8.90 -6.41 36.24
C PRO A 187 -7.60 -6.05 35.52
N GLN A 188 -6.78 -5.32 36.27
CA GLN A 188 -5.44 -4.85 35.96
C GLN A 188 -4.44 -6.01 35.82
N HIS A 189 -3.51 -5.88 34.86
CA HIS A 189 -2.15 -6.38 35.01
C HIS A 189 -1.17 -5.28 34.58
N SER A 190 -0.42 -4.80 35.57
CA SER A 190 0.72 -3.90 35.45
C SER A 190 1.92 -4.64 34.85
N SER A 191 2.50 -4.10 33.78
CA SER A 191 3.92 -4.30 33.46
C SER A 191 4.47 -3.05 32.75
N GLU A 192 5.33 -2.38 33.51
CA GLU A 192 6.54 -1.63 33.17
C GLU A 192 6.65 -0.91 31.81
N GLN A 193 6.73 0.41 31.98
CA GLN A 193 7.20 1.48 31.11
C GLN A 193 8.31 1.15 30.10
N LEU A 194 8.06 1.53 28.85
CA LEU A 194 9.04 2.24 28.03
C LEU A 194 8.40 3.55 27.57
N ASP A 195 8.79 4.64 28.22
CA ASP A 195 8.33 6.01 27.94
C ASP A 195 8.75 6.46 26.53
N THR A 196 7.82 6.39 25.59
CA THR A 196 7.93 7.13 24.32
C THR A 196 7.34 8.52 24.53
N VAL A 197 8.24 9.49 24.67
CA VAL A 197 7.91 10.90 24.86
C VAL A 197 7.28 11.44 23.57
N THR A 198 5.95 11.53 23.55
CA THR A 198 5.21 12.26 22.53
C THR A 198 5.20 13.76 22.85
N PRO A 199 5.30 14.65 21.85
CA PRO A 199 5.44 16.10 22.05
C PRO A 199 4.28 16.75 22.84
N ARG A 200 3.11 16.10 22.89
CA ARG A 200 1.96 16.55 23.70
C ARG A 200 2.22 16.49 25.21
N ARG A 201 2.96 15.48 25.70
CA ARG A 201 3.18 15.27 27.15
C ARG A 201 4.32 16.12 27.71
N ALA A 202 5.30 16.50 26.88
CA ALA A 202 6.33 17.48 27.25
C ALA A 202 5.74 18.89 27.45
N ARG A 203 4.70 19.24 26.67
CA ARG A 203 4.06 20.56 26.74
C ARG A 203 3.22 20.74 28.00
N SER A 204 2.52 19.70 28.46
CA SER A 204 1.73 19.77 29.70
C SER A 204 2.62 19.87 30.96
N GLY A 205 3.72 19.13 31.00
CA GLY A 205 4.68 19.22 32.13
C GLY A 205 5.37 20.58 32.24
N LEU A 206 5.61 21.25 31.11
CA LEU A 206 6.26 22.56 31.06
C LEU A 206 5.29 23.69 31.44
N LEU A 207 4.01 23.57 31.07
CA LEU A 207 2.96 24.51 31.50
C LEU A 207 2.69 24.42 33.01
N GLN A 208 2.72 23.22 33.59
CA GLN A 208 2.49 23.04 35.02
C GLN A 208 3.64 23.61 35.86
N LYS A 209 4.89 23.48 35.40
CA LYS A 209 6.05 24.12 36.06
C LYS A 209 6.09 25.65 35.94
N LEU A 210 5.34 26.23 35.00
CA LEU A 210 5.21 27.69 34.85
C LEU A 210 4.08 28.28 35.69
N GLN A 211 3.14 27.45 36.18
CA GLN A 211 2.07 27.89 37.08
C GLN A 211 2.45 27.82 38.57
N ASP A 212 3.40 26.97 38.94
CA ASP A 212 3.86 26.81 40.33
C ASP A 212 5.06 27.72 40.70
N ARG A 213 5.27 28.83 39.97
CA ARG A 213 6.33 29.81 40.23
C ARG A 213 5.76 31.23 40.31
#